data_AF-A0A8D2H664-F1
#
_entry.id   AF-A0A8D2H664-F1
#
_cell.length_a   1.000
_cell.length_b   1.000
_cell.length_c   1.000
_cell.angle_alpha   90.00
_cell.angle_beta   90.00
_cell.angle_gamma   90.00
#
_symmetry.space_group_name_H-M   'P 1'
#
loop_
_entity.id
_entity.type
_entity.pdbx_description
1 polymer ?
#
loop_
_entity_poly.entity_id
_entity_poly.type
_entity_poly.pdbx_seq_one_letter_code
_entity_poly.pdbx_strand_id
1 'polypeptide(L)'
;MAAAVGRLLRASVAGHVSAISRSISATAVLRPVSSRRTHLTNVQWSGSALSKFTFSTSSSYHAPAVTQHAPYFKGTAVVNGEFKELNLDDFKGKYLVLFFYPLDFTFVCPTEIIAFSDKANEFHDVNCEVVAVSVDSHFTHLAWINTPRKNGGLGHMNIALLSDLTKQISRDYGVLLEGAGLALRGLFIIDPNGVIKHLSVNDLPVGRSVEETLRLVKAFQFVETHGEVCPANWTPDSPTIKPSPAASKEYFEKVNP
;
A
#
# COMPACT_ATOMS: atom_id res chain seq x y z
N MET A 1 44.48 43.98 -18.31
CA MET A 1 44.42 43.62 -19.75
C MET A 1 43.00 43.13 -20.05
N ALA A 2 42.38 43.78 -21.04
CA ALA A 2 41.17 43.50 -21.84
C ALA A 2 40.01 42.61 -21.33
N ALA A 3 38.82 43.16 -21.48
CA ALA A 3 37.48 42.59 -21.36
C ALA A 3 36.86 42.25 -22.73
N ALA A 4 35.83 41.38 -22.76
CA ALA A 4 34.66 41.31 -23.69
C ALA A 4 34.03 39.89 -23.54
N VAL A 5 32.77 39.62 -23.18
CA VAL A 5 31.42 40.09 -23.60
C VAL A 5 31.05 39.72 -25.04
N GLY A 6 30.09 38.80 -25.20
CA GLY A 6 29.29 38.55 -26.41
C GLY A 6 28.14 37.58 -26.10
N ARG A 7 26.95 38.07 -25.70
CA ARG A 7 25.69 38.18 -26.47
C ARG A 7 25.31 36.94 -27.30
N LEU A 8 24.28 36.17 -26.92
CA LEU A 8 22.82 36.33 -27.19
C LEU A 8 22.44 36.27 -28.67
N LEU A 9 21.76 35.19 -29.09
CA LEU A 9 20.74 35.20 -30.15
C LEU A 9 19.69 34.11 -29.88
N ARG A 10 18.49 34.55 -29.46
CA ARG A 10 17.22 33.82 -29.58
C ARG A 10 16.77 33.89 -31.05
N ALA A 11 16.28 32.78 -31.59
CA ALA A 11 15.41 32.80 -32.76
C ALA A 11 14.06 32.17 -32.38
N SER A 12 13.05 33.04 -32.34
CA SER A 12 11.63 32.72 -32.28
C SER A 12 11.10 32.79 -33.72
N VAL A 13 10.34 31.78 -34.15
CA VAL A 13 9.49 31.88 -35.35
C VAL A 13 8.09 31.44 -34.95
N ALA A 14 7.14 32.35 -35.18
CA ALA A 14 5.72 32.19 -35.01
C ALA A 14 5.04 31.86 -36.36
N GLY A 15 3.87 31.23 -36.29
CA GLY A 15 2.93 31.02 -37.39
C GLY A 15 2.56 29.53 -37.52
N HIS A 16 1.31 29.09 -37.60
CA HIS A 16 0.06 29.75 -37.93
C HIS A 16 -1.11 28.95 -37.31
N VAL A 17 -2.15 29.67 -36.93
CA VAL A 17 -3.45 29.15 -36.47
C VAL A 17 -4.24 28.65 -37.68
N SER A 18 -4.90 27.49 -37.56
CA SER A 18 -6.08 27.14 -38.37
C SER A 18 -6.95 26.17 -37.59
N ALA A 19 -8.04 26.71 -37.05
CA ALA A 19 -9.17 25.94 -36.53
C ALA A 19 -10.05 25.53 -37.72
N ILE A 20 -10.37 24.24 -37.82
CA ILE A 20 -11.46 23.77 -38.68
C ILE A 20 -12.47 23.04 -37.80
N SER A 21 -13.54 23.76 -37.47
CA SER A 21 -14.79 23.19 -36.99
C SER A 21 -15.52 22.54 -38.15
N ARG A 22 -15.92 21.27 -38.01
CA ARG A 22 -17.06 20.72 -38.77
C ARG A 22 -17.93 19.89 -37.84
N SER A 23 -19.00 20.54 -37.42
CA SER A 23 -20.24 19.92 -36.95
C SER A 23 -20.80 19.00 -38.04
N ILE A 24 -21.20 17.79 -37.66
CA ILE A 24 -22.11 16.96 -38.46
C ILE A 24 -23.39 16.80 -37.65
N SER A 25 -24.45 17.31 -38.27
CA SER A 25 -25.83 17.34 -37.81
C SER A 25 -26.41 15.92 -37.78
N ALA A 26 -27.04 15.54 -36.68
CA ALA A 26 -27.83 14.31 -36.57
C ALA A 26 -29.29 14.62 -36.95
N THR A 27 -29.73 14.12 -38.09
CA THR A 27 -31.10 14.26 -38.57
C THR A 27 -32.03 13.31 -37.82
N ALA A 28 -32.94 13.87 -37.02
CA ALA A 28 -34.04 13.14 -36.42
C ALA A 28 -35.11 12.79 -37.47
N VAL A 29 -35.47 11.51 -37.56
CA VAL A 29 -36.63 11.05 -38.35
C VAL A 29 -37.78 10.76 -37.38
N LEU A 30 -38.79 11.61 -37.43
CA LEU A 30 -40.12 11.41 -36.84
C LEU A 30 -40.99 10.60 -37.81
N ARG A 31 -41.73 9.63 -37.29
CA ARG A 31 -42.94 9.07 -37.92
C ARG A 31 -43.96 8.61 -36.86
N PRO A 32 -45.25 8.53 -37.21
CA PRO A 32 -46.26 9.25 -36.44
C PRO A 32 -47.20 8.36 -35.61
N VAL A 33 -47.89 9.06 -34.72
CA VAL A 33 -49.08 8.68 -33.95
C VAL A 33 -50.18 8.12 -34.86
N SER A 34 -50.84 7.05 -34.40
CA SER A 34 -52.23 6.76 -34.80
C SER A 34 -53.05 6.34 -33.58
N SER A 35 -54.23 6.95 -33.49
CA SER A 35 -55.20 6.85 -32.42
C SER A 35 -56.12 5.64 -32.57
N ARG A 36 -56.57 5.05 -31.46
CA ARG A 36 -58.00 4.73 -31.28
C ARG A 36 -58.33 4.52 -29.80
N ARG A 37 -59.50 5.05 -29.45
CA ARG A 37 -60.10 5.17 -28.11
C ARG A 37 -61.31 4.25 -28.06
N THR A 38 -61.42 3.38 -27.07
CA THR A 38 -62.73 2.88 -26.58
C THR A 38 -62.65 2.46 -25.11
N HIS A 39 -63.48 3.16 -24.33
CA HIS A 39 -64.02 2.98 -22.98
C HIS A 39 -63.80 1.69 -22.15
N LEU A 40 -63.31 1.94 -20.92
CA LEU A 40 -63.82 1.60 -19.58
C LEU A 40 -64.62 0.31 -19.36
N THR A 41 -64.09 -0.57 -18.49
CA THR A 41 -64.79 -1.06 -17.28
C THR A 41 -63.77 -1.46 -16.19
N ASN A 42 -64.11 -1.11 -14.95
CA ASN A 42 -63.33 -1.30 -13.72
C ASN A 42 -62.95 -2.77 -13.45
N VAL A 43 -61.69 -3.01 -13.08
CA VAL A 43 -61.30 -4.09 -12.17
C VAL A 43 -60.34 -3.53 -11.13
N GLN A 44 -60.74 -3.73 -9.87
CA GLN A 44 -60.08 -3.32 -8.66
C GLN A 44 -59.12 -4.44 -8.25
N TRP A 45 -57.82 -4.18 -8.12
CA TRP A 45 -56.97 -5.02 -7.27
C TRP A 45 -55.79 -4.27 -6.67
N SER A 46 -55.65 -4.48 -5.37
CA SER A 46 -54.65 -3.94 -4.46
C SER A 46 -53.23 -4.34 -4.84
N GLY A 47 -52.32 -3.37 -4.83
CA GLY A 47 -50.89 -3.63 -4.93
C GLY A 47 -50.11 -2.41 -4.45
N SER A 48 -49.79 -2.40 -3.16
CA SER A 48 -48.83 -1.47 -2.56
C SER A 48 -47.49 -1.59 -3.27
N ALA A 49 -47.16 -0.64 -4.13
CA ALA A 49 -45.84 -0.48 -4.71
C ALA A 49 -44.89 0.05 -3.63
N LEU A 50 -44.40 -0.85 -2.77
CA LEU A 50 -43.22 -0.60 -1.96
C LEU A 50 -42.04 -0.42 -2.92
N SER A 51 -41.67 0.84 -3.12
CA SER A 51 -40.37 1.24 -3.62
C SER A 51 -39.31 0.47 -2.84
N LYS A 52 -38.73 -0.56 -3.47
CA LYS A 52 -37.53 -1.20 -2.96
C LYS A 52 -36.41 -0.18 -3.11
N PHE A 53 -36.20 0.61 -2.08
CA PHE A 53 -34.94 1.30 -1.87
C PHE A 53 -33.86 0.23 -1.82
N THR A 54 -33.19 0.03 -2.95
CA THR A 54 -31.91 -0.67 -2.98
C THR A 54 -30.95 0.18 -2.18
N PHE A 55 -30.68 -0.21 -0.94
CA PHE A 55 -29.53 0.27 -0.21
C PHE A 55 -28.31 -0.06 -1.06
N SER A 56 -27.75 0.96 -1.70
CA SER A 56 -26.38 0.89 -2.19
C SER A 56 -25.54 0.67 -0.93
N THR A 57 -25.07 -0.55 -0.74
CA THR A 57 -23.91 -0.78 0.11
C THR A 57 -22.77 -0.10 -0.62
N SER A 58 -22.60 1.20 -0.37
CA SER A 58 -21.35 1.87 -0.70
C SER A 58 -20.26 0.94 -0.19
N SER A 59 -19.46 0.40 -1.10
CA SER A 59 -18.20 -0.24 -0.74
C SER A 59 -17.42 0.83 -0.01
N SER A 60 -17.59 0.88 1.31
CA SER A 60 -16.81 1.73 2.18
C SER A 60 -15.41 1.22 1.96
N TYR A 61 -14.60 1.99 1.21
CA TYR A 61 -13.17 1.79 1.11
C TYR A 61 -12.67 1.69 2.55
N HIS A 62 -12.47 0.47 3.04
CA HIS A 62 -11.89 0.25 4.34
C HIS A 62 -10.43 0.64 4.18
N ALA A 63 -10.11 1.86 4.60
CA ALA A 63 -8.74 2.27 4.74
C ALA A 63 -8.05 1.29 5.70
N PRO A 64 -6.79 0.88 5.43
CA PRO A 64 -6.07 0.04 6.35
C PRO A 64 -5.91 0.80 7.67
N ALA A 65 -6.29 0.16 8.77
CA ALA A 65 -6.31 0.78 10.07
C ALA A 65 -5.74 -0.17 11.11
N VAL A 66 -4.97 0.38 12.04
CA VAL A 66 -4.53 -0.35 13.23
C VAL A 66 -5.76 -0.89 13.96
N THR A 67 -5.65 -2.09 14.54
CA THR A 67 -6.73 -2.89 15.18
C THR A 67 -7.71 -3.57 14.24
N GLN A 68 -7.65 -3.30 12.93
CA GLN A 68 -8.51 -3.96 11.93
C GLN A 68 -7.75 -5.10 11.24
N HIS A 69 -8.50 -6.05 10.66
CA HIS A 69 -7.91 -7.05 9.79
C HIS A 69 -7.24 -6.38 8.59
N ALA A 70 -6.05 -6.87 8.23
CA ALA A 70 -5.33 -6.41 7.07
C ALA A 70 -6.12 -6.70 5.78
N PRO A 71 -6.18 -5.76 4.82
CA PRO A 71 -6.79 -6.03 3.53
C PRO A 71 -6.16 -7.26 2.88
N TYR A 72 -7.00 -8.17 2.39
CA TYR A 72 -6.52 -9.37 1.71
C TYR A 72 -5.73 -8.99 0.46
N PHE A 73 -4.62 -9.69 0.22
CA PHE A 73 -3.86 -9.56 -1.01
C PHE A 73 -3.53 -10.94 -1.58
N LYS A 74 -3.35 -10.97 -2.90
CA LYS A 74 -2.90 -12.13 -3.65
C LYS A 74 -2.18 -11.65 -4.91
N GLY A 75 -1.02 -12.22 -5.21
CA GLY A 75 -0.26 -11.87 -6.42
C GLY A 75 0.94 -12.78 -6.67
N THR A 76 1.58 -12.56 -7.81
CA THR A 76 2.82 -13.27 -8.15
C THR A 76 4.00 -12.56 -7.51
N ALA A 77 4.83 -13.30 -6.79
CA ALA A 77 6.07 -12.83 -6.19
C ALA A 77 7.29 -13.56 -6.77
N VAL A 78 8.46 -12.93 -6.66
CA VAL A 78 9.75 -13.61 -6.82
C VAL A 78 10.22 -14.08 -5.46
N VAL A 79 10.40 -15.39 -5.31
CA VAL A 79 10.87 -16.04 -4.07
C VAL A 79 12.00 -16.99 -4.46
N ASN A 80 13.20 -16.77 -3.91
CA ASN A 80 14.40 -17.55 -4.22
C ASN A 80 14.69 -17.65 -5.74
N GLY A 81 14.41 -16.57 -6.49
CA GLY A 81 14.62 -16.51 -7.94
C GLY A 81 13.53 -17.17 -8.79
N GLU A 82 12.48 -17.72 -8.17
CA GLU A 82 11.35 -18.37 -8.85
C GLU A 82 10.07 -17.54 -8.72
N PHE A 83 9.17 -17.66 -9.69
CA PHE A 83 7.83 -17.07 -9.59
C PHE A 83 6.92 -17.98 -8.76
N LYS A 84 6.34 -17.43 -7.70
CA LYS A 84 5.38 -18.12 -6.83
C LYS A 84 4.17 -17.24 -6.59
N GLU A 85 3.01 -17.86 -6.45
CA GLU A 85 1.81 -17.16 -5.98
C GLU A 85 1.92 -17.01 -4.46
N LEU A 86 1.73 -15.78 -3.97
CA LEU A 86 1.65 -15.47 -2.54
C LEU A 86 0.34 -14.77 -2.24
N ASN A 87 -0.19 -15.01 -1.05
CA ASN A 87 -1.39 -14.37 -0.54
C ASN A 87 -1.29 -14.15 0.98
N LEU A 88 -2.18 -13.34 1.55
CA LEU A 88 -2.16 -13.01 2.98
C LEU A 88 -2.31 -14.26 3.88
N ASP A 89 -3.07 -15.27 3.45
CA ASP A 89 -3.33 -16.46 4.26
C ASP A 89 -2.08 -17.34 4.44
N ASP A 90 -1.09 -17.24 3.56
CA ASP A 90 0.19 -17.96 3.65
C ASP A 90 0.98 -17.56 4.91
N PHE A 91 0.63 -16.42 5.53
CA PHE A 91 1.30 -15.85 6.70
C PHE A 91 0.52 -16.05 8.01
N LYS A 92 -0.62 -16.76 7.99
CA LYS A 92 -1.37 -17.08 9.23
C LYS A 92 -0.49 -17.80 10.25
N GLY A 93 -0.59 -17.39 11.51
CA GLY A 93 0.26 -17.93 12.58
C GLY A 93 1.66 -17.30 12.67
N LYS A 94 2.01 -16.36 11.79
CA LYS A 94 3.26 -15.60 11.82
C LYS A 94 2.99 -14.10 11.85
N TYR A 95 3.94 -13.34 12.38
CA TYR A 95 3.96 -11.91 12.10
C TYR A 95 4.35 -11.68 10.63
N LEU A 96 3.82 -10.62 10.03
CA LEU A 96 4.17 -10.20 8.68
C LEU A 96 4.52 -8.71 8.68
N VAL A 97 5.73 -8.39 8.24
CA VAL A 97 6.10 -7.05 7.79
C VAL A 97 5.83 -6.97 6.29
N LEU A 98 4.75 -6.28 5.92
CA LEU A 98 4.41 -5.99 4.53
C LEU A 98 4.80 -4.55 4.23
N PHE A 99 5.74 -4.32 3.33
CA PHE A 99 6.19 -2.98 3.00
C PHE A 99 6.16 -2.69 1.50
N PHE A 100 5.60 -1.54 1.16
CA PHE A 100 5.51 -1.02 -0.19
C PHE A 100 6.70 -0.14 -0.50
N TYR A 101 7.15 -0.16 -1.74
CA TYR A 101 8.13 0.78 -2.26
C TYR A 101 7.70 1.33 -3.62
N PRO A 102 8.15 2.54 -4.01
CA PRO A 102 7.68 3.19 -5.22
C PRO A 102 7.87 2.38 -6.51
N LEU A 103 9.12 2.09 -6.87
CA LEU A 103 9.50 1.52 -8.16
C LEU A 103 10.84 0.78 -8.09
N ASP A 104 10.95 -0.27 -8.88
CA ASP A 104 12.20 -0.95 -9.23
C ASP A 104 13.17 0.01 -9.96
N PHE A 105 14.47 -0.28 -9.89
CA PHE A 105 15.53 0.47 -10.57
C PHE A 105 15.58 1.99 -10.23
N THR A 106 15.22 2.35 -9.00
CA THR A 106 15.33 3.72 -8.46
C THR A 106 16.38 3.82 -7.34
N PHE A 107 16.30 4.81 -6.45
CA PHE A 107 17.42 5.21 -5.58
C PHE A 107 17.34 4.68 -4.15
N VAL A 108 16.30 5.05 -3.40
CA VAL A 108 16.12 4.64 -1.99
C VAL A 108 15.52 3.23 -1.89
N CYS A 109 14.71 2.83 -2.87
CA CYS A 109 14.07 1.51 -2.90
C CYS A 109 15.06 0.34 -2.73
N PRO A 110 16.16 0.24 -3.50
CA PRO A 110 17.10 -0.87 -3.32
C PRO A 110 17.74 -0.86 -1.93
N THR A 111 17.99 0.31 -1.33
CA THR A 111 18.61 0.38 0.00
C THR A 111 17.71 -0.21 1.08
N GLU A 112 16.40 0.03 1.01
CA GLU A 112 15.42 -0.52 1.95
C GLU A 112 15.26 -2.03 1.78
N ILE A 113 15.08 -2.49 0.54
CA ILE A 113 14.89 -3.91 0.22
C ILE A 113 16.12 -4.73 0.64
N ILE A 114 17.32 -4.22 0.34
CA ILE A 114 18.58 -4.84 0.75
C ILE A 114 18.69 -4.89 2.28
N ALA A 115 18.39 -3.79 2.99
CA ALA A 115 18.52 -3.74 4.44
C ALA A 115 17.58 -4.75 5.14
N PHE A 116 16.33 -4.88 4.67
CA PHE A 116 15.41 -5.91 5.16
C PHE A 116 15.87 -7.33 4.79
N SER A 117 16.34 -7.53 3.56
CA SER A 117 16.87 -8.83 3.11
C SER A 117 18.07 -9.29 3.91
N ASP A 118 19.02 -8.40 4.19
CA ASP A 118 20.24 -8.73 4.93
C ASP A 118 19.93 -9.05 6.41
N LYS A 119 18.84 -8.48 6.95
CA LYS A 119 18.32 -8.75 8.30
C LYS A 119 17.17 -9.77 8.37
N ALA A 120 16.82 -10.42 7.26
CA ALA A 120 15.64 -11.30 7.21
C ALA A 120 15.68 -12.40 8.29
N ASN A 121 16.86 -12.94 8.59
CA ASN A 121 17.05 -13.93 9.64
C ASN A 121 16.63 -13.42 11.03
N GLU A 122 16.88 -12.15 11.36
CA GLU A 122 16.47 -11.58 12.65
C GLU A 122 14.95 -11.50 12.80
N PHE A 123 14.22 -11.37 11.68
CA PHE A 123 12.76 -11.45 11.66
C PHE A 123 12.29 -12.92 11.74
N HIS A 124 12.92 -13.82 10.99
CA HIS A 124 12.59 -15.24 11.01
C HIS A 124 12.78 -15.86 12.42
N ASP A 125 13.84 -15.48 13.13
CA ASP A 125 14.14 -15.94 14.49
C ASP A 125 13.04 -15.58 15.50
N VAL A 126 12.24 -14.56 15.21
CA VAL A 126 11.09 -14.14 16.02
C VAL A 126 9.75 -14.49 15.35
N ASN A 127 9.71 -15.48 14.46
CA ASN A 127 8.50 -15.92 13.74
C ASN A 127 7.79 -14.77 12.98
N CYS A 128 8.59 -13.94 12.31
CA CYS A 128 8.12 -12.85 11.46
C CYS A 128 8.66 -13.00 10.04
N GLU A 129 7.76 -12.90 9.06
CA GLU A 129 8.11 -12.86 7.63
C GLU A 129 8.18 -11.42 7.13
N VAL A 130 8.91 -11.19 6.04
CA VAL A 130 9.05 -9.87 5.42
C VAL A 130 8.75 -9.97 3.92
N VAL A 131 7.85 -9.11 3.43
CA VAL A 131 7.45 -9.04 2.02
C VAL A 131 7.54 -7.60 1.52
N ALA A 132 8.28 -7.42 0.43
CA ALA A 132 8.37 -6.15 -0.30
C ALA A 132 7.33 -6.14 -1.44
N VAL A 133 6.66 -5.01 -1.68
CA VAL A 133 5.64 -4.86 -2.72
C VAL A 133 5.88 -3.61 -3.55
N SER A 134 5.79 -3.70 -4.87
CA SER A 134 5.62 -2.52 -5.72
C SER A 134 4.67 -2.80 -6.88
N VAL A 135 4.38 -1.77 -7.66
CA VAL A 135 3.53 -1.84 -8.84
C VAL A 135 4.22 -2.44 -10.08
N ASP A 136 5.49 -2.82 -9.95
CA ASP A 136 6.28 -3.42 -11.01
C ASP A 136 5.89 -4.87 -11.27
N SER A 137 6.29 -5.41 -12.44
CA SER A 137 6.04 -6.81 -12.77
C SER A 137 7.01 -7.74 -12.07
N HIS A 138 6.60 -8.99 -11.81
CA HIS A 138 7.49 -10.04 -11.29
C HIS A 138 8.71 -10.30 -12.21
N PHE A 139 8.59 -10.05 -13.52
CA PHE A 139 9.74 -10.09 -14.44
C PHE A 139 10.74 -8.96 -14.16
N THR A 140 10.26 -7.75 -13.88
CA THR A 140 11.09 -6.60 -13.51
C THR A 140 11.82 -6.87 -12.19
N HIS A 141 11.11 -7.42 -11.19
CA HIS A 141 11.72 -7.83 -9.92
C HIS A 141 12.85 -8.83 -10.13
N LEU A 142 12.63 -9.88 -10.93
CA LEU A 142 13.65 -10.89 -11.21
C LEU A 142 14.86 -10.29 -11.95
N ALA A 143 14.63 -9.40 -12.91
CA ALA A 143 15.71 -8.68 -13.58
C ALA A 143 16.52 -7.81 -12.60
N TRP A 144 15.85 -7.18 -11.63
CA TRP A 144 16.49 -6.33 -10.63
C TRP A 144 17.28 -7.13 -9.59
N ILE A 145 16.76 -8.30 -9.18
CA ILE A 145 17.48 -9.32 -8.38
C ILE A 145 18.75 -9.77 -9.10
N ASN A 146 18.66 -10.04 -10.41
CA ASN A 146 19.80 -10.44 -11.22
C ASN A 146 20.80 -9.30 -11.52
N THR A 147 20.46 -8.06 -11.16
CA THR A 147 21.36 -6.92 -11.29
C THR A 147 22.27 -6.84 -10.05
N PRO A 148 23.60 -6.70 -10.21
CA PRO A 148 24.51 -6.57 -9.07
C PRO A 148 24.24 -5.30 -8.23
N ARG A 149 24.35 -5.40 -6.90
CA ARG A 149 24.19 -4.26 -5.96
C ARG A 149 25.04 -3.04 -6.33
N LYS A 150 26.28 -3.25 -6.77
CA LYS A 150 27.19 -2.19 -7.23
C LYS A 150 26.68 -1.37 -8.42
N ASN A 151 25.71 -1.90 -9.16
CA ASN A 151 25.06 -1.25 -10.31
C ASN A 151 23.63 -0.77 -9.96
N GLY A 152 23.29 -0.66 -8.67
CA GLY A 152 21.94 -0.27 -8.23
C GLY A 152 20.91 -1.41 -8.29
N GLY A 153 21.37 -2.67 -8.44
CA GLY A 153 20.51 -3.85 -8.34
C GLY A 153 20.32 -4.35 -6.90
N LEU A 154 19.60 -5.46 -6.74
CA LEU A 154 19.34 -6.06 -5.43
C LEU A 154 20.32 -7.19 -5.08
N GLY A 155 20.77 -7.97 -6.07
CA GLY A 155 21.51 -9.21 -5.83
C GLY A 155 20.64 -10.27 -5.15
N HIS A 156 21.28 -11.24 -4.47
CA HIS A 156 20.57 -12.30 -3.76
C HIS A 156 19.65 -11.72 -2.67
N MET A 157 18.40 -12.19 -2.65
CA MET A 157 17.33 -11.74 -1.75
C MET A 157 16.84 -12.89 -0.88
N ASN A 158 16.65 -12.59 0.42
CA ASN A 158 16.10 -13.49 1.43
C ASN A 158 14.62 -13.21 1.75
N ILE A 159 14.02 -12.24 1.06
CA ILE A 159 12.62 -11.81 1.24
C ILE A 159 11.88 -11.92 -0.09
N ALA A 160 10.56 -12.05 -0.03
CA ALA A 160 9.73 -12.10 -1.23
C ALA A 160 9.52 -10.69 -1.82
N LEU A 161 9.59 -10.58 -3.14
CA LEU A 161 9.20 -9.37 -3.88
C LEU A 161 7.89 -9.63 -4.63
N LEU A 162 6.79 -9.04 -4.15
CA LEU A 162 5.44 -9.19 -4.66
C LEU A 162 5.10 -8.13 -5.70
N SER A 163 4.59 -8.58 -6.85
CA SER A 163 4.13 -7.73 -7.93
C SER A 163 2.67 -7.33 -7.74
N ASP A 164 2.41 -6.02 -7.65
CA ASP A 164 1.09 -5.41 -7.66
C ASP A 164 0.82 -4.67 -8.98
N LEU A 165 0.94 -5.40 -10.10
CA LEU A 165 0.83 -4.81 -11.43
C LEU A 165 -0.52 -4.08 -11.66
N THR A 166 -1.58 -4.59 -11.03
CA THR A 166 -2.95 -4.03 -11.08
C THR A 166 -3.13 -2.81 -10.19
N LYS A 167 -2.20 -2.55 -9.27
CA LYS A 167 -2.22 -1.47 -8.27
C LYS A 167 -3.32 -1.64 -7.23
N GLN A 168 -3.99 -2.79 -7.22
CA GLN A 168 -5.11 -3.04 -6.33
C GLN A 168 -4.62 -3.22 -4.90
N ILE A 169 -3.51 -3.92 -4.69
CA ILE A 169 -2.95 -4.13 -3.35
C ILE A 169 -2.54 -2.79 -2.76
N SER A 170 -1.83 -1.96 -3.52
CA SER A 170 -1.41 -0.61 -3.12
C SER A 170 -2.60 0.30 -2.82
N ARG A 171 -3.72 0.15 -3.54
CA ARG A 171 -4.96 0.89 -3.32
C ARG A 171 -5.69 0.42 -2.07
N ASP A 172 -5.80 -0.88 -1.87
CA ASP A 172 -6.45 -1.49 -0.70
C ASP A 172 -5.69 -1.15 0.59
N TYR A 173 -4.37 -1.06 0.50
CA TYR A 173 -3.50 -0.56 1.57
C TYR A 173 -3.34 0.97 1.57
N GLY A 174 -4.13 1.72 0.79
CA GLY A 174 -4.20 3.18 0.86
C GLY A 174 -2.88 3.92 0.63
N VAL A 175 -1.91 3.29 -0.04
CA VAL A 175 -0.57 3.84 -0.27
C VAL A 175 -0.33 4.21 -1.73
N LEU A 176 -1.27 3.92 -2.63
CA LEU A 176 -1.17 4.29 -4.04
C LEU A 176 -1.33 5.81 -4.24
N LEU A 177 -0.35 6.43 -4.88
CA LEU A 177 -0.51 7.77 -5.46
C LEU A 177 -1.19 7.65 -6.82
N GLU A 178 -2.51 7.84 -6.88
CA GLU A 178 -3.31 7.64 -8.10
C GLU A 178 -2.78 8.43 -9.31
N GLY A 179 -2.30 9.67 -9.10
CA GLY A 179 -1.75 10.49 -10.19
C GLY A 179 -0.41 9.99 -10.74
N ALA A 180 0.46 9.44 -9.88
CA ALA A 180 1.78 8.95 -10.27
C ALA A 180 1.78 7.45 -10.64
N GLY A 181 0.75 6.70 -10.23
CA GLY A 181 0.61 5.27 -10.49
C GLY A 181 1.61 4.40 -9.73
N LEU A 182 2.11 4.86 -8.58
CA LEU A 182 3.10 4.16 -7.74
C LEU A 182 2.75 4.26 -6.26
N ALA A 183 3.28 3.37 -5.43
CA ALA A 183 3.03 3.39 -3.99
C ALA A 183 3.98 4.36 -3.26
N LEU A 184 3.47 4.99 -2.19
CA LEU A 184 4.30 5.60 -1.15
C LEU A 184 5.07 4.51 -0.38
N ARG A 185 5.99 4.94 0.49
CA ARG A 185 6.76 4.04 1.36
C ARG A 185 5.93 3.61 2.58
N GLY A 186 4.84 2.89 2.31
CA GLY A 186 3.99 2.31 3.35
C GLY A 186 4.59 1.03 3.94
N LEU A 187 4.52 0.86 5.25
CA LEU A 187 4.93 -0.36 5.96
C LEU A 187 3.83 -0.72 6.95
N PHE A 188 3.49 -2.00 7.01
CA PHE A 188 2.47 -2.56 7.87
C PHE A 188 3.04 -3.74 8.65
N ILE A 189 2.83 -3.74 9.97
CA ILE A 189 3.11 -4.90 10.83
C ILE A 189 1.76 -5.56 11.11
N ILE A 190 1.63 -6.80 10.68
CA ILE A 190 0.43 -7.62 10.76
C ILE A 190 0.71 -8.79 11.70
N ASP A 191 -0.21 -9.07 12.61
CA ASP A 191 -0.06 -10.13 13.62
C ASP A 191 -0.46 -11.52 13.09
N PRO A 192 -0.24 -12.59 13.87
CA PRO A 192 -0.60 -13.97 13.49
C PRO A 192 -2.08 -14.19 13.17
N ASN A 193 -2.97 -13.30 13.62
CA ASN A 193 -4.41 -13.32 13.37
C ASN A 193 -4.82 -12.45 12.17
N GLY A 194 -3.85 -11.88 11.46
CA GLY A 194 -4.08 -11.00 10.32
C GLY A 194 -4.56 -9.60 10.71
N VAL A 195 -4.28 -9.13 11.93
CA VAL A 195 -4.66 -7.80 12.42
C VAL A 195 -3.48 -6.82 12.29
N ILE A 196 -3.71 -5.63 11.75
CA ILE A 196 -2.70 -4.58 11.65
C ILE A 196 -2.41 -4.03 13.06
N LYS A 197 -1.16 -4.12 13.50
CA LYS A 197 -0.68 -3.58 14.79
C LYS A 197 0.01 -2.23 14.64
N HIS A 198 0.68 -2.03 13.52
CA HIS A 198 1.37 -0.79 13.21
C HIS A 198 1.30 -0.52 11.72
N LEU A 199 1.24 0.77 11.38
CA LEU A 199 1.50 1.25 10.03
C LEU A 199 2.35 2.51 10.09
N SER A 200 3.21 2.69 9.10
CA SER A 200 3.96 3.92 8.84
C SER A 200 3.99 4.21 7.35
N VAL A 201 3.97 5.49 6.98
CA VAL A 201 4.03 5.93 5.59
C VAL A 201 5.02 7.07 5.50
N ASN A 202 6.13 6.84 4.79
CA ASN A 202 7.06 7.91 4.47
C ASN A 202 6.75 8.49 3.08
N ASP A 203 7.04 9.78 2.92
CA ASP A 203 7.15 10.39 1.60
C ASP A 203 8.33 9.79 0.83
N LEU A 204 8.33 9.96 -0.49
CA LEU A 204 9.28 9.37 -1.43
C LEU A 204 10.77 9.58 -1.10
N PRO A 205 11.25 10.74 -0.62
CA PRO A 205 12.69 10.98 -0.48
C PRO A 205 13.32 10.37 0.79
N VAL A 206 12.54 9.86 1.75
CA VAL A 206 13.04 9.42 3.06
C VAL A 206 12.82 7.92 3.27
N GLY A 207 13.90 7.15 3.40
CA GLY A 207 13.85 5.72 3.71
C GLY A 207 13.41 5.40 5.14
N ARG A 208 12.95 4.17 5.37
CA ARG A 208 12.53 3.62 6.66
C ARG A 208 13.69 3.04 7.45
N SER A 209 13.43 2.74 8.73
CA SER A 209 14.38 2.07 9.64
C SER A 209 14.00 0.60 9.84
N VAL A 210 14.93 -0.30 9.48
CA VAL A 210 14.77 -1.75 9.73
C VAL A 210 14.86 -2.07 11.22
N GLU A 211 15.73 -1.38 11.96
CA GLU A 211 15.86 -1.57 13.41
C GLU A 211 14.58 -1.20 14.15
N GLU A 212 13.94 -0.09 13.76
CA GLU A 212 12.67 0.32 14.37
C GLU A 212 11.56 -0.67 14.07
N THR A 213 11.54 -1.21 12.84
CA THR A 213 10.59 -2.25 12.45
C THR A 213 10.77 -3.50 13.31
N LEU A 214 12.00 -3.97 13.48
CA LEU A 214 12.31 -5.13 14.31
C LEU A 214 11.99 -4.88 15.80
N ARG A 215 12.26 -3.68 16.30
CA ARG A 215 11.91 -3.25 17.67
C ARG A 215 10.40 -3.31 17.90
N LEU A 216 9.62 -2.81 16.94
CA LEU A 216 8.15 -2.82 17.01
C LEU A 216 7.60 -4.26 16.97
N VAL A 217 8.11 -5.12 16.09
CA VAL A 217 7.71 -6.55 16.05
C VAL A 217 7.95 -7.21 17.42
N LYS A 218 9.15 -7.06 17.98
CA LYS A 218 9.50 -7.60 19.30
C LYS A 218 8.64 -7.02 20.42
N ALA A 219 8.29 -5.74 20.35
CA ALA A 219 7.42 -5.10 21.34
C ALA A 219 6.00 -5.67 21.32
N PHE A 220 5.39 -5.83 20.14
CA PHE A 220 4.04 -6.41 20.05
C PHE A 220 4.01 -7.86 20.54
N GLN A 221 5.01 -8.67 20.18
CA GLN A 221 5.16 -10.03 20.69
C GLN A 221 5.33 -10.09 22.21
N PHE A 222 6.09 -9.14 22.78
CA PHE A 222 6.27 -9.04 24.22
C PHE A 222 4.95 -8.77 24.93
N VAL A 223 4.17 -7.78 24.47
CA VAL A 223 2.85 -7.43 25.03
C VAL A 223 1.90 -8.62 24.96
N GLU A 224 1.88 -9.35 23.85
CA GLU A 224 1.03 -10.55 23.68
C GLU A 224 1.41 -11.68 24.62
N THR A 225 2.71 -11.86 24.90
CA THR A 225 3.20 -12.93 25.76
C THR A 225 3.04 -12.62 27.25
N HIS A 226 3.23 -11.37 27.67
CA HIS A 226 3.34 -10.99 29.08
C HIS A 226 2.13 -10.22 29.62
N GLY A 227 1.30 -9.61 28.76
CA GLY A 227 0.19 -8.75 29.19
C GLY A 227 0.61 -7.42 29.83
N GLU A 228 1.91 -7.08 29.79
CA GLU A 228 2.44 -5.77 30.16
C GLU A 228 2.52 -4.86 28.93
N VAL A 229 2.74 -3.55 29.12
CA VAL A 229 2.90 -2.59 28.01
C VAL A 229 4.34 -2.07 27.91
N CYS A 230 4.79 -1.85 26.68
CA CYS A 230 6.12 -1.35 26.35
C CYS A 230 6.15 0.20 26.37
N PRO A 231 7.04 0.83 27.17
CA PRO A 231 7.23 2.29 27.15
C PRO A 231 7.81 2.83 25.84
N ALA A 232 7.89 4.16 25.75
CA ALA A 232 8.63 4.83 24.68
C ALA A 232 10.09 4.36 24.62
N ASN A 233 10.61 4.14 23.40
CA ASN A 233 11.97 3.65 23.15
C ASN A 233 12.29 2.27 23.78
N TRP A 234 11.27 1.47 24.14
CA TRP A 234 11.49 0.14 24.68
C TRP A 234 12.30 -0.73 23.72
N THR A 235 13.31 -1.41 24.27
CA THR A 235 14.07 -2.50 23.64
C THR A 235 13.91 -3.78 24.46
N PRO A 236 14.28 -4.95 23.94
CA PRO A 236 14.41 -6.15 24.78
C PRO A 236 15.20 -5.86 26.06
N ASP A 237 14.77 -6.50 27.16
CA ASP A 237 15.30 -6.33 28.53
C ASP A 237 15.04 -4.95 29.19
N SER A 238 14.39 -4.00 28.50
CA SER A 238 13.96 -2.74 29.12
C SER A 238 12.82 -2.94 30.12
N PRO A 239 12.72 -2.10 31.18
CA PRO A 239 11.57 -2.12 32.08
C PRO A 239 10.25 -1.88 31.35
N THR A 240 9.19 -2.57 31.81
CA THR A 240 7.83 -2.52 31.25
C THR A 240 6.81 -2.13 32.32
N ILE A 241 5.56 -1.88 31.91
CA ILE A 241 4.50 -1.38 32.78
C ILE A 241 3.36 -2.39 32.84
N LYS A 242 3.02 -2.85 34.05
CA LYS A 242 1.77 -3.58 34.29
C LYS A 242 0.59 -2.61 34.16
N PRO A 243 -0.39 -2.82 33.26
CA PRO A 243 -1.39 -1.81 32.89
C PRO A 243 -2.54 -1.72 33.91
N SER A 244 -2.23 -1.44 35.17
CA SER A 244 -3.21 -1.08 36.20
C SER A 244 -2.69 0.08 37.06
N PRO A 245 -3.57 0.97 37.56
CA PRO A 245 -3.13 2.16 38.32
C PRO A 245 -2.27 1.85 39.56
N ALA A 246 -2.46 0.69 40.19
CA ALA A 246 -1.68 0.28 41.35
C ALA A 246 -0.34 -0.35 40.94
N ALA A 247 -0.35 -1.32 40.02
CA ALA A 247 0.85 -2.04 39.64
C ALA A 247 1.82 -1.21 38.78
N SER A 248 1.32 -0.21 38.05
CA SER A 248 2.17 0.66 37.22
C SER A 248 3.16 1.49 38.05
N LYS A 249 2.90 1.70 39.34
CA LYS A 249 3.78 2.45 40.24
C LYS A 249 5.17 1.84 40.37
N GLU A 250 5.27 0.51 40.29
CA GLU A 250 6.54 -0.23 40.30
C GLU A 250 7.50 0.30 39.21
N TYR A 251 6.98 0.52 38.01
CA TYR A 251 7.77 1.09 36.91
C TYR A 251 8.13 2.55 37.18
N PHE A 252 7.15 3.38 37.56
CA PHE A 252 7.37 4.82 37.72
C PHE A 252 8.35 5.16 38.84
N GLU A 253 8.34 4.41 39.94
CA GLU A 253 9.33 4.53 41.02
C GLU A 253 10.72 4.08 40.54
N LYS A 254 10.80 2.98 39.78
CA LYS A 254 12.08 2.45 39.28
C LYS A 254 12.80 3.39 38.32
N VAL A 255 12.07 4.08 37.43
CA VAL A 255 12.67 4.93 36.39
C VAL A 255 12.78 6.41 36.76
N ASN A 256 12.25 6.81 37.93
CA ASN A 256 12.37 8.17 38.47
C ASN A 256 12.90 8.09 39.92
N PRO A 257 14.22 7.91 40.10
CA PRO A 257 14.84 7.78 41.42
C PRO A 257 14.87 9.09 42.22
#